data_AF-A0A3C1QUD7-F1
#
_entry.id   AF-A0A3C1QUD7-F1
#
_cell.length_a   1.000
_cell.length_b   1.000
_cell.length_c   1.000
_cell.angle_alpha   90.00
_cell.angle_beta   90.00
_cell.angle_gamma   90.00
#
_symmetry.space_group_name_H-M   'P 1'
#
loop_
_entity.id
_entity.type
_entity.pdbx_description
1 polymer ?
#
loop_
_entity_poly.entity_id
_entity_poly.type
_entity_poly.pdbx_seq_one_letter_code
_entity_poly.pdbx_strand_id
1 'polypeptide(L)'
;MAHIHPFTDGNGRTSRAITTLELIRAGFPPVIFRKKERARYLKSLAESDEGDIGSFLELVCERLDGALLGLERSARKKQGYDRDIAELRKLQARSLAIWNTSVRLLFEMLLARLERRAAGVGFRITAELFMDSLDLEDYVELCSGNPISRSWCFRLDLSGPGIPTVSRLAWVGFRTHELRAALPSRDSFGPALFWSSPNPDKYPRWKREVEGAPGLVEATIREGDGNAWIVRDTAGRVYELGLAEVVDRIEKGMMSLLLGAPDGG
;
A
#
# COMPACT_ATOMS: atom_id res chain seq x y z
N MET A 1 13.19 -16.84 -19.79
CA MET A 1 13.77 -18.10 -19.24
C MET A 1 12.82 -18.88 -18.35
N ALA A 2 11.85 -18.25 -17.65
CA ALA A 2 10.78 -18.99 -16.95
C ALA A 2 9.95 -19.83 -17.92
N HIS A 3 9.54 -19.26 -19.06
CA HIS A 3 8.80 -19.96 -20.11
C HIS A 3 9.56 -21.11 -20.85
N ILE A 4 10.89 -21.23 -20.70
CA ILE A 4 11.70 -22.22 -21.46
C ILE A 4 12.21 -23.34 -20.54
N HIS A 5 12.16 -23.17 -19.20
CA HIS A 5 12.58 -24.14 -18.18
C HIS A 5 13.78 -25.04 -18.56
N PRO A 6 14.94 -24.47 -18.96
CA PRO A 6 16.04 -25.25 -19.53
C PRO A 6 16.82 -26.09 -18.51
N PHE A 7 16.60 -25.90 -17.20
CA PHE A 7 17.31 -26.62 -16.13
C PHE A 7 16.34 -27.40 -15.22
N THR A 8 16.83 -28.51 -14.64
CA THR A 8 16.08 -29.39 -13.72
C THR A 8 15.79 -28.75 -12.35
N ASP A 9 16.64 -27.85 -11.87
CA ASP A 9 16.40 -26.94 -10.74
C ASP A 9 17.20 -25.64 -10.98
N GLY A 10 16.80 -24.53 -10.35
CA GLY A 10 17.57 -23.27 -10.38
C GLY A 10 17.11 -22.25 -11.42
N ASN A 11 16.07 -22.52 -12.20
CA ASN A 11 15.52 -21.57 -13.19
C ASN A 11 15.21 -20.19 -12.57
N GLY A 12 14.66 -20.15 -11.35
CA GLY A 12 14.40 -18.90 -10.62
C GLY A 12 15.66 -18.21 -10.08
N ARG A 13 16.78 -18.91 -9.90
CA ARG A 13 18.09 -18.31 -9.58
C ARG A 13 18.73 -17.74 -10.83
N THR A 14 18.70 -18.48 -11.94
CA THR A 14 19.23 -18.04 -13.24
C THR A 14 18.46 -16.85 -13.80
N SER A 15 17.13 -16.85 -13.72
CA SER A 15 16.30 -15.72 -14.17
C SER A 15 16.60 -14.43 -13.39
N ARG A 16 16.79 -14.53 -12.06
CA ARG A 16 17.21 -13.40 -11.22
C ARG A 16 18.63 -12.93 -11.56
N ALA A 17 19.55 -13.86 -11.80
CA ALA A 17 20.91 -13.53 -12.20
C ALA A 17 20.95 -12.77 -13.54
N ILE A 18 20.17 -13.21 -14.52
CA ILE A 18 20.06 -12.54 -15.83
C ILE A 18 19.41 -11.16 -15.70
N THR A 19 18.29 -11.06 -14.98
CA THR A 19 17.61 -9.77 -14.74
C THR A 19 18.57 -8.79 -14.06
N THR A 20 19.28 -9.25 -13.03
CA THR A 20 20.27 -8.43 -12.32
C THR A 20 21.43 -8.04 -13.23
N LEU A 21 21.93 -8.97 -14.05
CA LEU A 21 23.02 -8.72 -14.99
C LEU A 21 22.64 -7.65 -16.02
N GLU A 22 21.47 -7.76 -16.65
CA GLU A 22 21.01 -6.80 -17.65
C GLU A 22 20.75 -5.41 -17.05
N LEU A 23 20.23 -5.34 -15.81
CA LEU A 23 20.11 -4.08 -15.08
C LEU A 23 21.47 -3.44 -14.80
N ILE A 24 22.45 -4.22 -14.34
CA ILE A 24 23.82 -3.74 -14.10
C ILE A 24 24.44 -3.24 -15.42
N ARG A 25 24.28 -3.97 -16.52
CA ARG A 25 24.78 -3.57 -17.85
C ARG A 25 24.14 -2.27 -18.34
N ALA A 26 22.89 -2.02 -17.97
CA ALA A 26 22.17 -0.79 -18.27
C ALA A 26 22.45 0.36 -17.27
N GLY A 27 23.35 0.17 -16.30
CA GLY A 27 23.73 1.18 -15.31
C GLY A 27 22.79 1.30 -14.10
N PHE A 28 21.86 0.36 -13.94
CA PHE A 28 20.92 0.32 -12.81
C PHE A 28 21.46 -0.55 -11.66
N PRO A 29 21.05 -0.26 -10.41
CA PRO A 29 21.45 -1.06 -9.27
C PRO A 29 20.85 -2.48 -9.29
N PRO A 30 21.52 -3.45 -8.63
CA PRO A 30 21.02 -4.81 -8.57
C PRO A 30 19.68 -4.88 -7.80
N VAL A 31 18.70 -5.56 -8.39
CA VAL A 31 17.38 -5.77 -7.78
C VAL A 31 17.41 -7.00 -6.87
N ILE A 32 17.29 -6.77 -5.55
CA ILE A 32 17.22 -7.84 -4.55
C ILE A 32 15.78 -8.02 -4.06
N PHE A 33 15.21 -9.19 -4.33
CA PHE A 33 13.93 -9.62 -3.76
C PHE A 33 14.16 -10.17 -2.35
N ARG A 34 13.60 -9.52 -1.31
CA ARG A 34 13.76 -9.97 0.08
C ARG A 34 12.86 -11.18 0.34
N LYS A 35 13.13 -11.90 1.44
CA LYS A 35 12.40 -13.13 1.80
C LYS A 35 10.88 -12.90 1.92
N LYS A 36 10.46 -11.75 2.44
CA LYS A 36 9.04 -11.35 2.57
C LYS A 36 8.30 -11.25 1.24
N GLU A 37 9.02 -10.96 0.14
CA GLU A 37 8.41 -10.75 -1.18
C GLU A 37 8.40 -12.00 -2.05
N ARG A 38 8.83 -13.14 -1.49
CA ARG A 38 8.87 -14.41 -2.22
C ARG A 38 7.51 -14.79 -2.79
N ALA A 39 6.42 -14.61 -2.02
CA ALA A 39 5.08 -14.96 -2.47
C ALA A 39 4.64 -14.09 -3.66
N ARG A 40 4.80 -12.76 -3.56
CA ARG A 40 4.48 -11.81 -4.64
C ARG A 40 5.33 -12.05 -5.89
N TYR A 41 6.63 -12.32 -5.71
CA TYR A 41 7.53 -12.67 -6.81
C TYR A 41 7.08 -13.95 -7.54
N LEU A 42 6.76 -15.01 -6.80
CA LEU A 42 6.30 -16.28 -7.39
C LEU A 42 4.96 -16.10 -8.11
N LYS A 43 4.02 -15.36 -7.52
CA LYS A 43 2.73 -15.03 -8.14
C LYS A 43 2.93 -14.24 -9.44
N SER A 44 3.75 -13.19 -9.42
CA SER A 44 4.04 -12.39 -10.63
C SER A 44 4.73 -13.19 -11.73
N LEU A 45 5.49 -14.23 -11.36
CA LEU A 45 6.15 -15.12 -12.32
C LEU A 45 5.13 -16.08 -12.95
N ALA A 46 4.22 -16.63 -12.15
CA ALA A 46 3.13 -17.47 -12.65
C ALA A 46 2.21 -16.71 -13.60
N GLU A 47 1.84 -15.46 -13.26
CA GLU A 47 1.06 -14.57 -14.13
C GLU A 47 1.82 -14.25 -15.44
N SER A 48 3.14 -14.08 -15.37
CA SER A 48 3.99 -13.91 -16.55
C SER A 48 4.07 -15.15 -17.43
N ASP A 49 4.00 -16.35 -16.85
CA ASP A 49 3.96 -17.60 -17.61
C ASP A 49 2.62 -17.79 -18.33
N GLU A 50 1.54 -17.20 -17.81
CA GLU A 50 0.22 -17.11 -18.45
C GLU A 50 0.13 -15.99 -19.51
N GLY A 51 1.22 -15.23 -19.70
CA GLY A 51 1.36 -14.20 -20.74
C GLY A 51 1.23 -12.75 -20.25
N ASP A 52 0.89 -12.52 -18.97
CA ASP A 52 0.85 -11.18 -18.38
C ASP A 52 2.14 -10.85 -17.62
N ILE A 53 3.09 -10.23 -18.33
CA ILE A 53 4.37 -9.81 -17.74
C ILE A 53 4.25 -8.56 -16.85
N GLY A 54 3.08 -7.91 -16.79
CA GLY A 54 2.89 -6.59 -16.19
C GLY A 54 3.17 -6.60 -14.68
N SER A 55 2.65 -7.59 -13.96
CA SER A 55 2.87 -7.75 -12.52
C SER A 55 4.35 -7.98 -12.18
N PHE A 56 5.09 -8.67 -13.04
CA PHE A 56 6.53 -8.89 -12.86
C PHE A 56 7.33 -7.61 -13.11
N LEU A 57 7.00 -6.88 -14.18
CA LEU A 57 7.64 -5.60 -14.50
C LEU A 57 7.42 -4.56 -13.39
N GLU A 58 6.18 -4.47 -12.88
CA GLU A 58 5.84 -3.58 -11.76
C GLU A 58 6.68 -3.89 -10.52
N LEU A 59 6.81 -5.18 -10.17
CA LEU A 59 7.64 -5.61 -9.05
C LEU A 59 9.12 -5.23 -9.26
N VAL A 60 9.64 -5.30 -10.50
CA VAL A 60 11.02 -4.91 -10.82
C VAL A 60 11.20 -3.39 -10.76
N CYS A 61 10.28 -2.60 -11.31
CA CYS A 61 10.31 -1.14 -11.23
C CYS A 61 10.29 -0.65 -9.77
N GLU A 62 9.39 -1.19 -8.94
CA GLU A 62 9.33 -0.89 -7.51
C GLU A 62 10.64 -1.26 -6.76
N ARG A 63 11.41 -2.21 -7.28
CA ARG A 63 12.72 -2.57 -6.70
C ARG A 63 13.80 -1.62 -7.12
N LEU A 64 13.80 -1.23 -8.38
CA LEU A 64 14.77 -0.31 -8.94
C LEU A 64 14.65 1.05 -8.27
N ASP A 65 13.43 1.58 -8.14
CA ASP A 65 13.17 2.84 -7.44
C ASP A 65 13.65 2.76 -6.00
N GLY A 66 13.31 1.68 -5.29
CA GLY A 66 13.77 1.47 -3.91
C GLY A 66 15.30 1.32 -3.78
N ALA A 67 15.96 0.70 -4.76
CA ALA A 67 17.41 0.51 -4.76
C ALA A 67 18.17 1.81 -5.08
N LEU A 68 17.66 2.61 -6.02
CA LEU A 68 18.19 3.94 -6.34
C LEU A 68 18.06 4.88 -5.13
N LEU A 69 16.86 4.95 -4.53
CA LEU A 69 16.64 5.69 -3.29
C LEU A 69 17.57 5.20 -2.16
N GLY A 70 17.77 3.88 -2.06
CA GLY A 70 18.68 3.28 -1.09
C GLY A 70 20.13 3.75 -1.27
N LEU A 71 20.65 3.76 -2.50
CA LEU A 71 22.01 4.20 -2.82
C LEU A 71 22.22 5.69 -2.55
N GLU A 72 21.27 6.54 -2.96
CA GLU A 72 21.30 7.98 -2.66
C GLU A 72 21.34 8.26 -1.16
N ARG A 73 20.65 7.44 -0.36
CA ARG A 73 20.59 7.55 1.11
C ARG A 73 21.83 7.00 1.79
N SER A 74 22.40 5.89 1.32
CA SER A 74 23.67 5.34 1.82
C SER A 74 24.84 6.30 1.58
N ALA A 75 24.80 7.08 0.50
CA ALA A 75 25.77 8.15 0.26
C ALA A 75 25.64 9.31 1.28
N ARG A 76 24.47 9.50 1.91
CA ARG A 76 24.19 10.60 2.85
C ARG A 76 24.40 10.25 4.33
N LYS A 77 24.38 8.97 4.75
CA LYS A 77 24.51 8.58 6.17
C LYS A 77 25.95 8.18 6.53
N LYS A 78 26.69 9.08 7.18
CA LYS A 78 27.86 8.75 8.00
C LYS A 78 27.57 9.03 9.49
N GLN A 79 27.90 8.03 10.32
CA GLN A 79 28.17 8.04 11.77
C GLN A 79 27.02 7.95 12.80
N GLY A 80 27.28 7.12 13.82
CA GLY A 80 26.75 7.23 15.19
C GLY A 80 25.90 6.05 15.69
N TYR A 81 26.47 5.14 16.49
CA TYR A 81 25.68 4.30 17.41
C TYR A 81 25.50 5.08 18.71
N ASP A 82 24.27 5.52 18.98
CA ASP A 82 23.90 6.27 20.17
C ASP A 82 22.73 5.56 20.87
N ARG A 83 22.74 5.52 22.21
CA ARG A 83 21.70 4.89 23.04
C ARG A 83 20.32 5.48 22.74
N ASP A 84 20.28 6.77 22.42
CA ASP A 84 19.06 7.49 22.08
C ASP A 84 18.46 7.03 20.75
N ILE A 85 19.30 6.67 19.77
CA ILE A 85 18.85 6.11 18.48
C ILE A 85 18.23 4.71 18.69
N ALA A 86 18.80 3.92 19.59
CA ALA A 86 18.29 2.58 19.89
C ALA A 86 16.91 2.65 20.59
N GLU A 87 16.73 3.55 21.55
CA GLU A 87 15.44 3.77 22.20
C GLU A 87 14.40 4.36 21.22
N LEU A 88 14.79 5.31 20.37
CA LEU A 88 13.92 5.84 19.32
C LEU A 88 13.45 4.73 18.38
N ARG A 89 14.34 3.83 17.94
CA ARG A 89 13.97 2.68 17.10
C ARG A 89 12.98 1.74 17.80
N LYS A 90 13.09 1.53 19.12
CA LYS A 90 12.10 0.74 19.87
C LYS A 90 10.73 1.39 19.90
N LEU A 91 10.67 2.71 20.12
CA LEU A 91 9.41 3.46 20.08
C LEU A 91 8.78 3.40 18.69
N GLN A 92 9.57 3.60 17.64
CA GLN A 92 9.12 3.48 16.25
C GLN A 92 8.61 2.07 15.92
N ALA A 93 9.28 1.02 16.41
CA ALA A 93 8.82 -0.35 16.24
C ALA A 93 7.47 -0.61 16.92
N ARG A 94 7.24 -0.05 18.12
CA ARG A 94 5.95 -0.13 18.80
C ARG A 94 4.86 0.61 18.02
N SER A 95 5.12 1.83 17.58
CA SER A 95 4.18 2.62 16.79
C SER A 95 3.85 1.95 15.45
N LEU A 96 4.84 1.34 14.79
CA LEU A 96 4.63 0.53 13.60
C LEU A 96 3.75 -0.69 13.86
N ALA A 97 3.97 -1.40 14.98
CA ALA A 97 3.13 -2.54 15.34
C ALA A 97 1.66 -2.12 15.52
N ILE A 98 1.42 -1.02 16.24
CA ILE A 98 0.07 -0.45 16.41
C ILE A 98 -0.51 -0.09 15.04
N TRP A 99 0.24 0.60 14.18
CA TRP A 99 -0.19 0.95 12.82
C TRP A 99 -0.62 -0.27 11.99
N ASN A 100 0.25 -1.28 11.90
CA ASN A 100 -0.03 -2.48 11.12
C ASN A 100 -1.24 -3.24 11.68
N THR A 101 -1.39 -3.32 13.01
CA THR A 101 -2.57 -3.91 13.64
C THR A 101 -3.83 -3.11 13.33
N SER A 102 -3.81 -1.78 13.44
CA SER A 102 -4.97 -0.93 13.15
C SER A 102 -5.41 -1.01 11.69
N VAL A 103 -4.47 -0.98 10.73
CA VAL A 103 -4.79 -1.13 9.30
C VAL A 103 -5.34 -2.51 9.00
N ARG A 104 -4.81 -3.56 9.64
CA ARG A 104 -5.35 -4.91 9.51
C ARG A 104 -6.78 -5.00 10.04
N LEU A 105 -7.04 -4.48 11.25
CA LEU A 105 -8.38 -4.46 11.83
C LEU A 105 -9.37 -3.68 10.96
N LEU A 106 -8.95 -2.53 10.40
CA LEU A 106 -9.73 -1.78 9.42
C LEU A 106 -10.14 -2.64 8.23
N PHE A 107 -9.18 -3.34 7.62
CA PHE A 107 -9.43 -4.21 6.47
C PHE A 107 -10.41 -5.35 6.81
N GLU A 108 -10.16 -6.09 7.89
CA GLU A 108 -11.00 -7.23 8.30
C GLU A 108 -12.43 -6.79 8.61
N MET A 109 -12.60 -5.68 9.34
CA MET A 109 -13.92 -5.13 9.65
C MET A 109 -14.65 -4.63 8.40
N LEU A 110 -13.93 -3.98 7.49
CA LEU A 110 -14.49 -3.49 6.22
C LEU A 110 -14.92 -4.64 5.32
N LEU A 111 -14.08 -5.67 5.16
CA LEU A 111 -14.42 -6.86 4.38
C LEU A 111 -15.67 -7.54 4.95
N ALA A 112 -15.71 -7.79 6.25
CA ALA A 112 -16.86 -8.42 6.91
C ALA A 112 -18.17 -7.60 6.79
N ARG A 113 -18.08 -6.27 6.66
CA ARG A 113 -19.26 -5.43 6.37
C ARG A 113 -19.70 -5.51 4.92
N LEU A 114 -18.75 -5.41 3.99
CA LEU A 114 -19.02 -5.52 2.57
C LEU A 114 -19.63 -6.88 2.22
N GLU A 115 -19.11 -7.99 2.78
CA GLU A 115 -19.64 -9.34 2.57
C GLU A 115 -21.08 -9.50 3.04
N ARG A 116 -21.42 -8.93 4.20
CA ARG A 116 -22.82 -8.90 4.68
C ARG A 116 -23.73 -8.14 3.72
N ARG A 117 -23.23 -7.09 3.08
CA ARG A 117 -23.99 -6.27 2.13
C ARG A 117 -24.10 -6.92 0.75
N ALA A 118 -23.05 -7.62 0.33
CA ALA A 118 -23.02 -8.43 -0.89
C ALA A 118 -24.15 -9.46 -0.92
N ALA A 119 -24.40 -10.12 0.22
CA ALA A 119 -25.51 -11.07 0.36
C ALA A 119 -26.90 -10.43 0.13
N GLY A 120 -27.07 -9.14 0.43
CA GLY A 120 -28.34 -8.43 0.27
C GLY A 120 -28.54 -7.77 -1.10
N VAL A 121 -27.47 -7.39 -1.79
CA VAL A 121 -27.52 -6.58 -3.03
C VAL A 121 -27.10 -7.38 -4.28
N GLY A 122 -26.44 -8.53 -4.11
CA GLY A 122 -26.08 -9.42 -5.22
C GLY A 122 -24.80 -9.05 -5.98
N PHE A 123 -23.81 -8.47 -5.30
CA PHE A 123 -22.47 -8.22 -5.87
C PHE A 123 -21.43 -9.21 -5.31
N ARG A 124 -20.33 -9.41 -6.04
CA ARG A 124 -19.16 -10.19 -5.63
C ARG A 124 -18.05 -9.26 -5.14
N ILE A 125 -17.27 -9.76 -4.19
CA ILE A 125 -16.11 -9.07 -3.63
C ILE A 125 -14.89 -9.93 -3.89
N THR A 126 -13.83 -9.31 -4.40
CA THR A 126 -12.47 -9.86 -4.37
C THR A 126 -11.62 -8.93 -3.52
N ALA A 127 -10.90 -9.47 -2.55
CA ALA A 127 -10.08 -8.70 -1.62
C ALA A 127 -8.68 -9.32 -1.53
N GLU A 128 -7.66 -8.47 -1.48
CA GLU A 128 -6.26 -8.90 -1.34
C GLU A 128 -5.61 -8.06 -0.25
N LEU A 129 -5.14 -8.70 0.83
CA LEU A 129 -4.36 -8.06 1.87
C LEU A 129 -2.87 -8.24 1.58
N PHE A 130 -2.14 -7.14 1.45
CA PHE A 130 -0.70 -7.14 1.23
C PHE A 130 0.02 -7.04 2.59
N MET A 131 0.13 -8.17 3.29
CA MET A 131 0.89 -8.25 4.55
C MET A 131 2.35 -7.81 4.36
N ASP A 132 2.95 -7.23 5.40
CA ASP A 132 4.36 -6.78 5.47
C ASP A 132 4.77 -5.61 4.55
N SER A 133 3.80 -4.79 4.11
CA SER A 133 4.07 -3.63 3.26
C SER A 133 4.86 -2.53 3.94
N LEU A 134 4.66 -2.32 5.25
CA LEU A 134 5.43 -1.35 6.01
C LEU A 134 6.34 -2.05 7.03
N ASP A 135 7.65 -2.03 6.77
CA ASP A 135 8.66 -2.44 7.75
C ASP A 135 9.22 -1.24 8.54
N LEU A 136 10.08 -1.49 9.53
CA LEU A 136 10.60 -0.44 10.40
C LEU A 136 11.40 0.61 9.63
N GLU A 137 12.15 0.21 8.61
CA GLU A 137 12.94 1.17 7.85
C GLU A 137 12.03 2.03 6.98
N ASP A 138 11.01 1.42 6.35
CA ASP A 138 9.99 2.15 5.60
C ASP A 138 9.21 3.13 6.51
N TYR A 139 8.85 2.71 7.73
CA TYR A 139 8.18 3.56 8.72
C TYR A 139 9.04 4.78 9.11
N VAL A 140 10.34 4.56 9.35
CA VAL A 140 11.29 5.64 9.69
C VAL A 140 11.41 6.66 8.56
N GLU A 141 11.40 6.20 7.32
CA GLU A 141 11.43 7.07 6.14
C GLU A 141 10.15 7.90 6.03
N LEU A 142 8.98 7.28 6.22
CA LEU A 142 7.70 8.01 6.27
C LEU A 142 7.68 9.05 7.39
N CYS A 143 8.19 8.71 8.59
CA CYS A 143 8.34 9.66 9.70
C CYS A 143 9.22 10.87 9.35
N SER A 144 10.17 10.68 8.45
CA SER A 144 11.08 11.74 7.98
C SER A 144 10.53 12.52 6.77
N GLY A 145 9.32 12.20 6.31
CA GLY A 145 8.71 12.82 5.12
C GLY A 145 9.24 12.30 3.79
N ASN A 146 9.94 11.17 3.81
CA ASN A 146 10.46 10.55 2.59
C ASN A 146 9.45 9.54 2.03
N PRO A 147 9.20 9.56 0.71
CA PRO A 147 8.38 8.53 0.09
C PRO A 147 9.08 7.16 0.14
N ILE A 148 8.26 6.11 0.13
CA ILE A 148 8.71 4.71 0.09
C ILE A 148 8.14 4.01 -1.15
N SER A 149 8.91 3.05 -1.68
CA SER A 149 8.42 2.07 -2.66
C SER A 149 7.72 0.92 -1.93
N ARG A 150 6.64 0.34 -2.47
CA ARG A 150 5.85 -0.79 -1.89
C ARG A 150 4.94 -0.42 -0.72
N SER A 151 4.10 0.56 -0.94
CA SER A 151 3.17 1.07 0.05
C SER A 151 1.82 0.35 0.12
N TRP A 152 1.55 -0.67 -0.69
CA TRP A 152 0.21 -1.24 -0.79
C TRP A 152 -0.22 -1.94 0.49
N CYS A 153 -1.40 -1.60 1.01
CA CYS A 153 -1.95 -2.22 2.23
C CYS A 153 -2.94 -3.32 1.86
N PHE A 154 -3.97 -2.98 1.10
CA PHE A 154 -4.98 -3.93 0.64
C PHE A 154 -5.68 -3.42 -0.61
N ARG A 155 -6.25 -4.34 -1.40
CA ARG A 155 -7.10 -4.04 -2.55
C ARG A 155 -8.49 -4.60 -2.33
N LEU A 156 -9.50 -3.86 -2.77
CA LEU A 156 -10.90 -4.27 -2.83
C LEU A 156 -11.42 -4.09 -4.25
N ASP A 157 -11.97 -5.14 -4.83
CA ASP A 157 -12.63 -5.16 -6.13
C ASP A 157 -14.08 -5.62 -5.94
N LEU A 158 -15.02 -4.75 -6.27
CA LEU A 158 -16.46 -5.02 -6.18
C LEU A 158 -17.02 -5.11 -7.59
N SER A 159 -17.75 -6.17 -7.90
CA SER A 159 -18.34 -6.38 -9.23
C SER A 159 -19.74 -6.97 -9.11
N GLY A 160 -20.66 -6.59 -9.99
CA GLY A 160 -22.04 -7.09 -9.97
C GLY A 160 -22.59 -7.35 -11.37
N PRO A 161 -23.65 -8.15 -11.52
CA PRO A 161 -24.32 -8.33 -12.81
C PRO A 161 -24.79 -6.98 -13.36
N GLY A 162 -24.28 -6.59 -14.54
CA GLY A 162 -24.64 -5.31 -15.18
C GLY A 162 -24.02 -4.06 -14.53
N ILE A 163 -23.14 -4.20 -13.54
CA ILE A 163 -22.49 -3.09 -12.84
C ILE A 163 -20.98 -3.11 -13.14
N PRO A 164 -20.38 -1.99 -13.58
CA PRO A 164 -18.93 -1.88 -13.76
C PRO A 164 -18.16 -2.21 -12.48
N THR A 165 -17.02 -2.88 -12.62
CA THR A 165 -16.14 -3.20 -11.48
C THR A 165 -15.59 -1.92 -10.85
N VAL A 166 -15.74 -1.81 -9.53
CA VAL A 166 -15.11 -0.76 -8.73
C VAL A 166 -13.92 -1.35 -7.99
N SER A 167 -12.73 -0.91 -8.36
CA SER A 167 -11.48 -1.30 -7.73
C SER A 167 -10.88 -0.15 -6.93
N ARG A 168 -10.49 -0.42 -5.69
CA ARG A 168 -9.75 0.51 -4.83
C ARG A 168 -8.55 -0.16 -4.20
N LEU A 169 -7.39 0.45 -4.36
CA LEU A 169 -6.15 0.06 -3.73
C LEU A 169 -5.83 1.04 -2.61
N ALA A 170 -5.80 0.55 -1.38
CA ALA A 170 -5.31 1.30 -0.23
C ALA A 170 -3.79 1.17 -0.13
N TRP A 171 -3.09 2.28 0.10
CA TRP A 171 -1.64 2.32 0.22
C TRP A 171 -1.19 3.34 1.27
N VAL A 172 0.04 3.19 1.79
CA VAL A 172 0.62 4.04 2.83
C VAL A 172 1.60 5.08 2.29
N GLY A 173 1.40 6.34 2.64
CA GLY A 173 2.34 7.43 2.37
C GLY A 173 2.65 8.19 3.65
N PHE A 174 3.39 9.29 3.53
CA PHE A 174 3.56 10.20 4.65
C PHE A 174 2.35 11.14 4.79
N ARG A 175 2.03 11.58 6.00
CA ARG A 175 0.87 12.45 6.24
C ARG A 175 1.02 13.79 5.51
N THR A 176 -0.07 14.26 4.94
CA THR A 176 -0.18 15.61 4.37
C THR A 176 -0.07 16.69 5.46
N HIS A 177 0.10 17.93 5.05
CA HIS A 177 0.14 19.07 5.96
C HIS A 177 -1.13 19.16 6.82
N GLU A 178 -2.29 18.92 6.21
CA GLU A 178 -3.60 18.99 6.85
C GLU A 178 -3.73 17.99 8.01
N LEU A 179 -3.35 16.73 7.79
CA LEU A 179 -3.40 15.72 8.85
C LEU A 179 -2.36 15.96 9.94
N ARG A 180 -1.16 16.43 9.58
CA ARG A 180 -0.12 16.77 10.57
C ARG A 180 -0.56 17.90 11.48
N ALA A 181 -1.17 18.95 10.93
CA ALA A 181 -1.67 20.09 11.71
C ALA A 181 -2.72 19.68 12.76
N ALA A 182 -3.48 18.62 12.47
CA ALA A 182 -4.51 18.06 13.35
C ALA A 182 -3.98 17.08 14.41
N LEU A 183 -2.71 16.67 14.34
CA LEU A 183 -2.08 15.78 15.31
C LEU A 183 -1.30 16.57 16.39
N PRO A 184 -1.18 16.03 17.63
CA PRO A 184 -0.32 16.61 18.65
C PRO A 184 1.16 16.62 18.26
N SER A 185 1.62 15.55 17.60
CA SER A 185 3.00 15.34 17.15
C SER A 185 3.24 15.89 15.74
N ARG A 186 3.12 17.22 15.59
CA ARG A 186 3.20 17.91 14.28
C ARG A 186 4.52 17.71 13.54
N ASP A 187 5.58 17.40 14.27
CA ASP A 187 6.94 17.24 13.75
C ASP A 187 7.17 15.90 13.05
N SER A 188 6.32 14.89 13.30
CA SER A 188 6.43 13.58 12.68
C SER A 188 5.51 13.48 11.46
N PHE A 189 6.11 13.19 10.30
CA PHE A 189 5.33 12.99 9.09
C PHE A 189 4.48 11.71 9.14
N GLY A 190 4.97 10.65 9.79
CA GLY A 190 4.31 9.36 10.05
C GLY A 190 3.56 8.73 8.87
N PRO A 191 2.97 7.54 9.05
CA PRO A 191 2.21 6.89 8.00
C PRO A 191 0.76 7.42 7.91
N ALA A 192 0.24 7.52 6.70
CA ALA A 192 -1.17 7.75 6.38
C ALA A 192 -1.62 6.82 5.26
N LEU A 193 -2.86 6.35 5.35
CA LEU A 193 -3.54 5.58 4.32
C LEU A 193 -4.07 6.53 3.24
N PHE A 194 -3.90 6.15 1.99
CA PHE A 194 -4.38 6.81 0.79
C PHE A 194 -5.00 5.78 -0.16
N TRP A 195 -5.61 6.27 -1.24
CA TRP A 195 -6.32 5.44 -2.22
C TRP A 195 -5.78 5.63 -3.64
N SER A 196 -5.92 4.57 -4.43
CA SER A 196 -5.70 4.58 -5.87
C SER A 196 -6.81 3.81 -6.58
N SER A 197 -7.10 4.21 -7.81
CA SER A 197 -8.01 3.54 -8.76
C SER A 197 -7.21 3.01 -9.96
N PRO A 198 -7.74 2.02 -10.72
CA PRO A 198 -7.11 1.58 -11.95
C PRO A 198 -6.95 2.75 -12.93
N ASN A 199 -5.77 2.85 -13.54
CA ASN A 199 -5.50 3.92 -14.48
C ASN A 199 -6.07 3.58 -15.88
N PRO A 200 -6.93 4.42 -16.47
CA PRO A 200 -7.42 4.24 -17.83
C PRO A 200 -6.31 4.20 -18.88
N ASP A 201 -5.21 4.94 -18.64
CA ASP A 201 -4.04 5.00 -19.53
C ASP A 201 -3.14 3.75 -19.43
N LYS A 202 -3.54 2.77 -18.59
CA LYS A 202 -2.86 1.50 -18.29
C LYS A 202 -1.50 1.63 -17.59
N TYR A 203 -0.81 2.77 -17.73
CA TYR A 203 0.48 3.01 -17.07
C TYR A 203 0.57 4.42 -16.45
N PRO A 204 0.99 4.54 -15.17
CA PRO A 204 1.16 3.44 -14.21
C PRO A 204 -0.16 2.71 -13.97
N ARG A 205 -0.15 1.44 -13.59
CA ARG A 205 -1.37 0.61 -13.43
C ARG A 205 -2.40 1.23 -12.49
N TRP A 206 -1.92 1.88 -11.44
CA TRP A 206 -2.71 2.53 -10.41
C TRP A 206 -2.46 4.04 -10.43
N LYS A 207 -3.55 4.82 -10.41
CA LYS A 207 -3.52 6.28 -10.30
C LYS A 207 -4.01 6.68 -8.91
N ARG A 208 -3.32 7.62 -8.26
CA ARG A 208 -3.75 8.18 -6.98
C ARG A 208 -5.16 8.76 -7.12
N GLU A 209 -6.00 8.44 -6.16
CA GLU A 209 -7.42 8.80 -6.17
C GLU A 209 -7.77 9.74 -5.01
N VAL A 210 -8.52 10.79 -5.32
CA VAL A 210 -8.98 11.79 -4.35
C VAL A 210 -10.49 11.97 -4.46
N GLU A 211 -11.01 12.29 -5.64
CA GLU A 211 -12.44 12.47 -5.88
C GLU A 211 -13.19 11.15 -5.76
N GLY A 212 -12.62 10.07 -6.32
CA GLY A 212 -13.16 8.73 -6.24
C GLY A 212 -12.76 7.98 -4.96
N ALA A 213 -12.20 8.63 -3.94
CA ALA A 213 -11.80 7.96 -2.72
C ALA A 213 -13.05 7.44 -1.97
N PRO A 214 -13.04 6.21 -1.41
CA PRO A 214 -14.20 5.65 -0.75
C PRO A 214 -14.44 6.34 0.60
N GLY A 215 -15.19 7.45 0.58
CA GLY A 215 -15.62 8.22 1.75
C GLY A 215 -14.54 9.07 2.43
N LEU A 216 -13.29 8.61 2.44
CA LEU A 216 -12.14 9.27 3.07
C LEU A 216 -10.96 9.30 2.10
N VAL A 217 -10.32 10.45 1.95
CA VAL A 217 -9.15 10.63 1.06
C VAL A 217 -7.87 10.19 1.75
N GLU A 218 -7.79 10.43 3.04
CA GLU A 218 -6.59 10.20 3.84
C GLU A 218 -6.96 9.84 5.28
N ALA A 219 -6.24 8.89 5.88
CA ALA A 219 -6.50 8.46 7.24
C ALA A 219 -5.21 8.06 7.98
N THR A 220 -5.03 8.49 9.22
CA THR A 220 -3.93 8.05 10.09
C THR A 220 -4.44 7.76 11.50
N ILE A 221 -3.71 6.98 12.29
CA ILE A 221 -4.06 6.73 13.69
C ILE A 221 -3.54 7.86 14.57
N ARG A 222 -4.29 8.20 15.62
CA ARG A 222 -3.76 8.95 16.75
C ARG A 222 -2.74 8.09 17.50
N GLU A 223 -1.66 8.72 17.96
CA GLU A 223 -0.62 8.04 18.72
C GLU A 223 -1.17 7.46 20.03
N GLY A 224 -0.82 6.21 20.32
CA GLY A 224 -1.04 5.56 21.62
C GLY A 224 -2.14 4.50 21.69
N ASP A 225 -3.26 4.63 20.96
CA ASP A 225 -4.44 3.78 21.18
C ASP A 225 -4.84 2.91 19.96
N GLY A 226 -4.47 3.31 18.74
CA GLY A 226 -4.76 2.54 17.52
C GLY A 226 -6.25 2.46 17.12
N ASN A 227 -7.17 2.96 17.95
CA ASN A 227 -8.61 3.00 17.69
C ASN A 227 -9.12 4.37 17.21
N ALA A 228 -8.49 5.46 17.65
CA ALA A 228 -8.81 6.81 17.19
C ALA A 228 -8.05 7.12 15.89
N TRP A 229 -8.79 7.57 14.88
CA TRP A 229 -8.26 7.90 13.54
C TRP A 229 -8.48 9.37 13.24
N ILE A 230 -7.44 10.04 12.76
CA ILE A 230 -7.54 11.37 12.16
C ILE A 230 -7.68 11.17 10.66
N VAL A 231 -8.76 11.69 10.09
CA VAL A 231 -9.14 11.46 8.70
C VAL A 231 -9.43 12.76 7.98
N ARG A 232 -9.24 12.77 6.67
CA ARG A 232 -9.63 13.86 5.78
C ARG A 232 -10.60 13.34 4.73
N ASP A 233 -11.73 14.01 4.58
CA ASP A 233 -12.75 13.68 3.58
C ASP A 233 -12.45 14.28 2.20
N THR A 234 -13.31 13.99 1.23
CA THR A 234 -13.20 14.51 -0.15
C THR A 234 -13.41 16.01 -0.26
N ALA A 235 -14.06 16.64 0.73
CA ALA A 235 -14.21 18.09 0.85
C ALA A 235 -13.00 18.77 1.54
N GLY A 236 -11.97 17.99 1.91
CA GLY A 236 -10.77 18.50 2.58
C GLY A 236 -10.92 18.74 4.07
N ARG A 237 -12.05 18.36 4.68
CA ARG A 237 -12.31 18.59 6.10
C ARG A 237 -11.67 17.48 6.94
N VAL A 238 -11.05 17.88 8.05
CA VAL A 238 -10.32 16.96 8.94
C VAL A 238 -11.10 16.72 10.22
N TYR A 239 -11.23 15.46 10.61
CA TYR A 239 -11.96 15.04 11.81
C TYR A 239 -11.26 13.88 12.51
N GLU A 240 -11.61 13.66 13.77
CA GLU A 240 -11.31 12.43 14.48
C GLU A 240 -12.52 11.50 14.44
N LEU A 241 -12.29 10.22 14.17
CA LEU A 241 -13.30 9.16 14.14
C LEU A 241 -12.78 7.91 14.86
N GLY A 242 -13.68 7.11 15.43
CA GLY A 242 -13.36 5.75 15.85
C GLY A 242 -13.23 4.80 14.66
N LEU A 243 -12.50 3.69 14.84
CA LEU A 243 -12.32 2.67 13.78
C LEU A 243 -13.64 2.23 13.13
N ALA A 244 -14.69 2.01 13.92
CA ALA A 244 -15.99 1.58 13.41
C ALA A 244 -16.66 2.64 12.50
N GLU A 245 -16.44 3.92 12.75
CA GLU A 245 -16.95 5.04 11.94
C GLU A 245 -16.13 5.20 10.66
N VAL A 246 -14.80 4.99 10.73
CA VAL A 246 -13.93 4.95 9.55
C VAL A 246 -14.37 3.84 8.60
N VAL A 247 -14.60 2.63 9.13
CA VAL A 247 -15.12 1.49 8.36
C VAL A 247 -16.47 1.84 7.73
N ASP A 248 -17.40 2.45 8.49
CA ASP A 248 -18.71 2.86 7.98
C ASP A 248 -18.62 3.84 6.81
N ARG A 249 -17.74 4.84 6.90
CA ARG A 249 -17.57 5.80 5.80
C ARG A 249 -16.96 5.17 4.56
N ILE A 250 -15.97 4.30 4.72
CA ILE A 250 -15.34 3.61 3.59
C ILE A 250 -16.34 2.66 2.91
N GLU A 251 -17.09 1.89 3.70
CA GLU A 251 -18.13 1.00 3.19
C GLU A 251 -19.18 1.77 2.38
N LYS A 252 -19.74 2.86 2.95
CA LYS A 252 -20.71 3.71 2.25
C LYS A 252 -20.12 4.31 0.97
N GLY A 253 -18.87 4.75 1.01
CA GLY A 253 -18.15 5.25 -0.16
C GLY A 253 -18.00 4.20 -1.26
N MET A 254 -17.57 2.99 -0.90
CA MET A 254 -17.47 1.87 -1.85
C MET A 254 -18.83 1.52 -2.47
N MET A 255 -19.89 1.49 -1.67
CA MET A 255 -21.25 1.20 -2.16
C MET A 255 -21.78 2.31 -3.08
N SER A 256 -21.53 3.58 -2.76
CA SER A 256 -21.92 4.71 -3.61
C SER A 256 -21.16 4.70 -4.94
N LEU A 257 -19.91 4.25 -4.95
CA LEU A 257 -19.15 4.09 -6.19
C LEU A 257 -19.68 2.94 -7.04
N LEU A 258 -20.12 1.84 -6.40
CA LEU A 258 -20.62 0.66 -7.08
C LEU A 258 -22.02 0.87 -7.68
N LEU A 259 -22.94 1.46 -6.91
CA LEU A 259 -24.35 1.59 -7.28
C LEU A 259 -24.66 2.90 -8.01
N GLY A 260 -23.67 3.79 -8.14
CA GLY A 260 -23.90 5.20 -8.43
C GLY A 260 -24.34 5.95 -7.17
N ALA A 261 -24.09 7.27 -7.12
CA ALA A 261 -24.70 8.08 -6.08
C ALA A 261 -26.22 7.90 -6.17
N PRO A 262 -26.96 7.77 -5.04
CA PRO A 262 -28.40 7.97 -5.12
C PRO A 262 -28.61 9.38 -5.69
N ASP A 263 -29.30 9.48 -6.81
CA ASP A 263 -29.81 10.75 -7.30
C ASP A 263 -30.61 11.40 -6.16
N GLY A 264 -30.06 12.47 -5.57
CA GLY A 264 -30.76 13.36 -4.66
C GLY A 264 -30.55 14.77 -5.22
N GLY A 265 -31.56 15.51 -5.68
CA GLY A 265 -32.96 15.48 -5.26
C GLY A 265 -33.13 16.34 -4.02
#